data_AF-A0A8G1VYL0-F1
#
_entry.id   AF-A0A8G1VYL0-F1
#
_cell.length_a   1.000
_cell.length_b   1.000
_cell.length_c   1.000
_cell.angle_alpha   90.00
_cell.angle_beta   90.00
_cell.angle_gamma   90.00
#
_symmetry.space_group_name_H-M   'P 1'
#
loop_
_entity.id
_entity.type
_entity.pdbx_description
1 polymer ?
#
loop_
_entity_poly.entity_id
_entity_poly.type
_entity_poly.pdbx_seq_one_letter_code
_entity_poly.pdbx_strand_id
1 'polypeptide(L)'
;MPSRRTLLGLAATGTLVSAGPCDIYASGGAPCIAAHSTTRALYSAYSGPLYQVIRGSDSATTDIKPLTAGGVANAAAQDTFCSGTTCLISIIYDQSGSGNDLTQAPPGGFDGPESNGYDNLASAIGAPVTLNGQKAYGVFVSPGTGYRNNDANGTATGDEPEGMYAVLDGTHYNDACCFDYGNAEVSSTDTGNGHMEAIYYGTSKTWGYGSGSGPWVMADLENNLFSGQAEGLNSADPSISYRFVTAAVKGEPNQWAIRGGNAASGSLTSYYSGARPTVSGYNPMSKEGAIILGIGGDNSNGAQGTFYEGVMTSGYPSDATENSVQANIVAAKYATTSLTSGSALTAGSSISLRVTTTGYTTRYLAHNTTNVITSVVSSSSSSTLQKQASWTVVAGLANSGCFSFESVDTPGSYIRHYNFELLLAASDGTKQFKEDATFCPESGLSGSGTSIRSWNYPTRWFRHYSNVGYIASNGGVHTFDSKTSFNADVTWSISSGFASA
;
A
#
# COMPACT_ATOMS: atom_id res chain seq x y z
N MET A 1 33.12 -68.09 10.71
CA MET A 1 32.54 -67.05 9.83
C MET A 1 31.16 -66.68 10.34
N PRO A 2 30.95 -65.56 11.04
CA PRO A 2 29.61 -65.06 11.33
C PRO A 2 29.19 -64.01 10.29
N SER A 3 27.98 -64.19 9.79
CA SER A 3 27.27 -63.40 8.79
C SER A 3 27.10 -61.93 9.21
N ARG A 4 27.61 -61.00 8.40
CA ARG A 4 27.26 -59.57 8.46
C ARG A 4 25.86 -59.39 7.88
N ARG A 5 24.88 -59.08 8.73
CA ARG A 5 23.61 -58.49 8.29
C ARG A 5 23.80 -56.98 8.16
N THR A 6 23.86 -56.50 6.91
CA THR A 6 23.84 -55.09 6.59
C THR A 6 22.41 -54.59 6.71
N LEU A 7 22.11 -53.76 7.72
CA LEU A 7 20.88 -52.98 7.75
C LEU A 7 21.01 -51.87 6.71
N LEU A 8 20.22 -51.91 5.63
CA LEU A 8 19.99 -50.75 4.78
C LEU A 8 19.00 -49.82 5.53
N GLY A 9 19.51 -48.73 6.09
CA GLY A 9 18.69 -47.62 6.55
C GLY A 9 18.19 -46.83 5.35
N LEU A 10 16.89 -46.88 5.09
CA LEU A 10 16.23 -46.05 4.10
C LEU A 10 16.17 -44.62 4.67
N ALA A 11 17.14 -43.77 4.32
CA ALA A 11 17.06 -42.34 4.62
C ALA A 11 15.99 -41.72 3.71
N ALA A 12 14.77 -41.58 4.22
CA ALA A 12 13.75 -40.79 3.57
C ALA A 12 14.18 -39.32 3.64
N THR A 13 14.77 -38.80 2.57
CA THR A 13 14.92 -37.35 2.35
C THR A 13 13.55 -36.79 1.98
N GLY A 14 12.64 -36.75 2.95
CA GLY A 14 11.42 -35.96 2.81
C GLY A 14 11.82 -34.49 2.78
N THR A 15 11.57 -33.81 1.67
CA THR A 15 11.59 -32.35 1.64
C THR A 15 10.51 -31.88 2.62
N LEU A 16 10.90 -31.38 3.80
CA LEU A 16 9.99 -30.69 4.70
C LEU A 16 9.46 -29.47 3.95
N VAL A 17 8.24 -29.56 3.43
CA VAL A 17 7.53 -28.40 2.90
C VAL A 17 7.26 -27.49 4.10
N SER A 18 7.82 -26.27 4.07
CA SER A 18 7.60 -25.30 5.14
C SER A 18 6.14 -24.87 5.13
N ALA A 19 5.43 -25.07 6.24
CA ALA A 19 4.06 -24.62 6.44
C ALA A 19 3.93 -23.11 6.22
N GLY A 20 2.93 -22.67 5.46
CA GLY A 20 2.55 -21.26 5.33
C GLY A 20 1.70 -20.77 6.50
N PRO A 21 1.43 -19.46 6.60
CA PRO A 21 0.57 -18.89 7.65
C PRO A 21 -0.75 -19.65 7.85
N CYS A 22 -1.47 -19.97 6.78
CA CYS A 22 -2.77 -20.63 6.91
C CYS A 22 -2.68 -22.13 7.23
N ASP A 23 -1.58 -22.81 6.87
CA ASP A 23 -1.31 -24.17 7.35
C ASP A 23 -1.11 -24.18 8.88
N ILE A 24 -0.40 -23.17 9.39
CA ILE A 24 -0.14 -22.98 10.83
C ILE A 24 -1.46 -22.70 11.57
N TYR A 25 -2.27 -21.76 11.06
CA TYR A 25 -3.59 -21.46 11.61
C TYR A 25 -4.52 -22.68 11.65
N ALA A 26 -4.58 -23.46 10.56
CA ALA A 26 -5.35 -24.69 10.52
C ALA A 26 -4.86 -25.72 11.55
N SER A 27 -3.54 -25.90 11.70
CA SER A 27 -2.97 -26.80 12.72
C SER A 27 -3.23 -26.32 14.16
N GLY A 28 -3.39 -25.01 14.35
CA GLY A 28 -3.71 -24.36 15.61
C GLY A 28 -5.20 -24.31 15.95
N GLY A 29 -6.06 -24.92 15.13
CA GLY A 29 -7.51 -24.99 15.38
C GLY A 29 -8.29 -23.73 15.02
N ALA A 30 -7.68 -22.77 14.32
CA ALA A 30 -8.33 -21.54 13.86
C ALA A 30 -8.05 -21.32 12.37
N PRO A 31 -8.64 -22.10 11.45
CA PRO A 31 -8.30 -22.08 10.03
C PRO A 31 -8.63 -20.74 9.37
N CYS A 32 -7.83 -20.34 8.38
CA CYS A 32 -8.14 -19.18 7.54
C CYS A 32 -9.43 -19.40 6.76
N ILE A 33 -10.29 -18.37 6.74
CA ILE A 33 -11.48 -18.28 5.89
C ILE A 33 -11.31 -17.25 4.76
N ALA A 34 -10.37 -16.33 4.90
CA ALA A 34 -9.93 -15.45 3.83
C ALA A 34 -8.42 -15.27 3.94
N ALA A 35 -7.70 -15.35 2.83
CA ALA A 35 -6.25 -15.27 2.79
C ALA A 35 -5.77 -14.44 1.60
N HIS A 36 -5.33 -13.21 1.86
CA HIS A 36 -5.00 -12.23 0.83
C HIS A 36 -3.51 -11.89 0.84
N SER A 37 -2.86 -11.94 -0.31
CA SER A 37 -1.49 -11.45 -0.47
C SER A 37 -1.19 -11.23 -1.93
N THR A 38 -0.57 -10.09 -2.25
CA THR A 38 0.03 -9.86 -3.56
C THR A 38 1.50 -10.27 -3.62
N THR A 39 2.07 -10.71 -2.49
CA THR A 39 3.51 -10.95 -2.36
C THR A 39 3.90 -12.42 -2.35
N ARG A 40 3.10 -13.30 -1.74
CA ARG A 40 3.37 -14.74 -1.69
C ARG A 40 2.12 -15.58 -1.45
N ALA A 41 2.25 -16.87 -1.66
CA ALA A 41 1.29 -17.85 -1.18
C ALA A 41 1.31 -17.96 0.36
N LEU A 42 0.12 -18.08 0.96
CA LEU A 42 -0.14 -18.19 2.39
C LEU A 42 -0.44 -19.64 2.84
N TYR A 43 -0.62 -20.54 1.87
CA TYR A 43 -0.59 -21.99 2.06
C TYR A 43 0.58 -22.58 1.29
N SER A 44 1.26 -23.55 1.90
CA SER A 44 2.44 -24.19 1.32
C SER A 44 2.18 -24.91 0.00
N ALA A 45 0.95 -25.37 -0.23
CA ALA A 45 0.52 -26.03 -1.47
C ALA A 45 -0.12 -25.08 -2.50
N TYR A 46 -0.33 -23.80 -2.18
CA TYR A 46 -1.08 -22.90 -3.05
C TYR A 46 -0.27 -22.51 -4.31
N SER A 47 -0.87 -22.69 -5.47
CA SER A 47 -0.29 -22.35 -6.78
C SER A 47 -1.26 -21.58 -7.69
N GLY A 48 -2.38 -21.10 -7.14
CA GLY A 48 -3.39 -20.32 -7.85
C GLY A 48 -2.97 -18.86 -8.08
N PRO A 49 -3.83 -18.06 -8.71
CA PRO A 49 -3.68 -16.60 -8.79
C PRO A 49 -3.58 -15.91 -7.43
N LEU A 50 -2.57 -15.08 -7.20
CA LEU A 50 -2.48 -14.23 -6.00
C LEU A 50 -3.28 -12.94 -6.15
N TYR A 51 -3.18 -12.33 -7.33
CA TYR A 51 -3.89 -11.10 -7.66
C TYR A 51 -3.99 -10.92 -9.17
N GLN A 52 -4.89 -10.06 -9.61
CA GLN A 52 -5.05 -9.65 -10.99
C GLN A 52 -4.54 -8.23 -11.19
N VAL A 53 -3.83 -8.00 -12.29
CA VAL A 53 -3.47 -6.65 -12.75
C VAL A 53 -4.22 -6.31 -14.02
N ILE A 54 -4.63 -5.04 -14.14
CA ILE A 54 -5.21 -4.45 -15.34
C ILE A 54 -4.30 -3.35 -15.86
N ARG A 55 -3.98 -3.36 -17.16
CA ARG A 55 -3.07 -2.37 -17.76
C ARG A 55 -3.82 -1.25 -18.48
N GLY A 56 -3.32 -0.03 -18.35
CA GLY A 56 -3.97 1.18 -18.88
C GLY A 56 -4.00 1.28 -20.41
N SER A 57 -3.08 0.58 -21.10
CA SER A 57 -2.91 0.64 -22.56
C SER A 57 -4.10 0.11 -23.35
N ASP A 58 -4.71 -0.98 -22.90
CA ASP A 58 -5.78 -1.69 -23.62
C ASP A 58 -6.81 -2.34 -22.69
N SER A 59 -6.73 -2.07 -21.38
CA SER A 59 -7.59 -2.65 -20.34
C SER A 59 -7.54 -4.19 -20.27
N ALA A 60 -6.53 -4.82 -20.88
CA ALA A 60 -6.32 -6.25 -20.69
C ALA A 60 -5.97 -6.55 -19.23
N THR A 61 -6.32 -7.76 -18.78
CA THR A 61 -5.97 -8.25 -17.45
C THR A 61 -5.04 -9.46 -17.51
N THR A 62 -4.27 -9.68 -16.44
CA THR A 62 -3.55 -10.93 -16.24
C THR A 62 -3.42 -11.25 -14.76
N ASP A 63 -3.40 -12.53 -14.45
CA ASP A 63 -3.23 -13.02 -13.08
C ASP A 63 -1.75 -13.25 -12.78
N ILE A 64 -1.32 -12.78 -11.62
CA ILE A 64 0.03 -13.06 -11.10
C ILE A 64 -0.04 -14.22 -10.13
N LYS A 65 0.71 -15.28 -10.43
CA LYS A 65 0.78 -16.50 -9.64
C LYS A 65 2.09 -16.58 -8.86
N PRO A 66 2.20 -17.43 -7.82
CA PRO A 66 3.47 -17.78 -7.23
C PRO A 66 4.42 -18.41 -8.27
N LEU A 67 5.73 -18.20 -8.11
CA LEU A 67 6.76 -18.85 -8.95
C LEU A 67 6.74 -20.38 -8.82
N THR A 68 6.42 -20.87 -7.63
CA THR A 68 6.22 -22.28 -7.28
C THR A 68 5.09 -22.37 -6.26
N ALA A 69 4.50 -23.54 -6.06
CA ALA A 69 3.53 -23.75 -4.97
C ALA A 69 4.11 -23.29 -3.62
N GLY A 70 3.35 -22.52 -2.85
CA GLY A 70 3.80 -21.93 -1.58
C GLY A 70 4.85 -20.82 -1.71
N GLY A 71 5.14 -20.37 -2.94
CA GLY A 71 6.23 -19.44 -3.24
C GLY A 71 5.85 -17.96 -3.28
N VAL A 72 6.84 -17.14 -3.64
CA VAL A 72 6.72 -15.68 -3.87
C VAL A 72 6.06 -15.42 -5.22
N ALA A 73 5.32 -14.32 -5.34
CA ALA A 73 4.69 -13.87 -6.57
C ALA A 73 5.67 -13.74 -7.75
N ASN A 74 5.22 -14.06 -8.96
CA ASN A 74 5.99 -13.87 -10.19
C ASN A 74 5.98 -12.39 -10.63
N ALA A 75 6.76 -11.55 -9.94
CA ALA A 75 6.88 -10.12 -10.26
C ALA A 75 7.37 -9.87 -11.70
N ALA A 76 8.16 -10.77 -12.29
CA ALA A 76 8.64 -10.63 -13.66
C ALA A 76 7.49 -10.72 -14.69
N ALA A 77 6.44 -11.52 -14.41
CA ALA A 77 5.25 -11.56 -15.24
C ALA A 77 4.49 -10.23 -15.20
N GLN A 78 4.37 -9.61 -14.02
CA GLN A 78 3.80 -8.26 -13.91
C GLN A 78 4.66 -7.22 -14.66
N ASP A 79 5.98 -7.21 -14.43
CA ASP A 79 6.89 -6.27 -15.09
C ASP A 79 6.77 -6.35 -16.62
N THR A 80 6.67 -7.56 -17.16
CA THR A 80 6.48 -7.79 -18.59
C THR A 80 5.12 -7.32 -19.08
N PHE A 81 4.04 -7.63 -18.35
CA PHE A 81 2.68 -7.27 -18.72
C PHE A 81 2.44 -5.76 -18.72
N CYS A 82 3.04 -5.07 -17.74
CA CYS A 82 2.92 -3.63 -17.51
C CYS A 82 3.96 -2.79 -18.26
N SER A 83 4.86 -3.42 -19.02
CA SER A 83 5.93 -2.72 -19.75
C SER A 83 5.38 -1.66 -20.69
N GLY A 84 5.90 -0.43 -20.59
CA GLY A 84 5.50 0.69 -21.45
C GLY A 84 4.07 1.19 -21.18
N THR A 85 3.49 0.88 -20.02
CA THR A 85 2.18 1.39 -19.62
C THR A 85 2.06 1.43 -18.09
N THR A 86 0.85 1.68 -17.59
CA THR A 86 0.51 1.74 -16.17
C THR A 86 -0.32 0.51 -15.81
N CYS A 87 -0.25 0.06 -14.56
CA CYS A 87 -1.04 -1.08 -14.07
C CYS A 87 -1.68 -0.78 -12.72
N LEU A 88 -2.91 -1.26 -12.57
CA LEU A 88 -3.65 -1.27 -11.31
C LEU A 88 -3.85 -2.72 -10.86
N ILE A 89 -3.95 -2.93 -9.55
CA ILE A 89 -4.33 -4.23 -8.97
C ILE A 89 -5.86 -4.26 -8.91
N SER A 90 -6.52 -5.04 -9.76
CA SER A 90 -7.98 -5.07 -9.86
C SER A 90 -8.63 -6.04 -8.87
N ILE A 91 -7.95 -7.14 -8.56
CA ILE A 91 -8.44 -8.18 -7.65
C ILE A 91 -7.27 -8.66 -6.79
N ILE A 92 -7.49 -8.82 -5.49
CA ILE A 92 -6.59 -9.56 -4.59
C ILE A 92 -7.32 -10.85 -4.24
N TYR A 93 -6.84 -11.98 -4.75
CA TYR A 93 -7.54 -13.26 -4.66
C TYR A 93 -7.43 -13.85 -3.24
N ASP A 94 -8.51 -14.49 -2.82
CA ASP A 94 -8.58 -15.30 -1.62
C ASP A 94 -7.98 -16.69 -1.88
N GLN A 95 -6.89 -16.99 -1.20
CA GLN A 95 -6.17 -18.25 -1.35
C GLN A 95 -6.82 -19.41 -0.58
N SER A 96 -7.76 -19.13 0.33
CA SER A 96 -8.37 -20.14 1.20
C SER A 96 -9.30 -21.11 0.46
N GLY A 97 -9.82 -20.68 -0.70
CA GLY A 97 -10.83 -21.40 -1.46
C GLY A 97 -12.27 -21.06 -1.08
N SER A 98 -12.48 -20.11 -0.16
CA SER A 98 -13.82 -19.63 0.21
C SER A 98 -14.43 -18.67 -0.82
N GLY A 99 -13.59 -18.11 -1.72
CA GLY A 99 -14.02 -17.21 -2.79
C GLY A 99 -14.17 -15.76 -2.30
N ASN A 100 -13.49 -15.41 -1.21
CA ASN A 100 -13.59 -14.11 -0.55
C ASN A 100 -12.68 -13.05 -1.19
N ASP A 101 -12.59 -13.05 -2.52
CA ASP A 101 -11.70 -12.16 -3.27
C ASP A 101 -12.01 -10.68 -2.97
N LEU A 102 -10.98 -9.86 -2.82
CA LEU A 102 -11.12 -8.42 -2.64
C LEU A 102 -11.09 -7.71 -3.99
N THR A 103 -12.10 -6.89 -4.24
CA THR A 103 -12.27 -6.10 -5.47
C THR A 103 -12.45 -4.62 -5.15
N GLN A 104 -12.57 -3.76 -6.17
CA GLN A 104 -12.77 -2.32 -5.98
C GLN A 104 -13.92 -2.03 -5.01
N ALA A 105 -13.66 -1.27 -3.95
CA ALA A 105 -14.68 -0.96 -2.97
C ALA A 105 -15.81 -0.10 -3.56
N PRO A 106 -17.09 -0.46 -3.31
CA PRO A 106 -18.24 0.31 -3.74
C PRO A 106 -18.46 1.53 -2.82
N PRO A 107 -19.26 2.53 -3.25
CA PRO A 107 -19.71 3.61 -2.36
C PRO A 107 -20.51 3.06 -1.17
N GLY A 108 -20.49 3.83 -0.09
CA GLY A 108 -21.12 3.47 1.18
C GLY A 108 -21.77 4.66 1.88
N GLY A 109 -21.51 4.80 3.19
CA GLY A 109 -21.77 6.03 3.92
C GLY A 109 -21.01 7.23 3.35
N PHE A 110 -19.83 6.97 2.78
CA PHE A 110 -19.03 7.92 2.01
C PHE A 110 -18.81 7.46 0.56
N ASP A 111 -18.78 8.44 -0.35
CA ASP A 111 -18.40 8.20 -1.75
C ASP A 111 -16.88 8.12 -1.90
N GLY A 112 -16.44 7.20 -2.74
CA GLY A 112 -15.10 7.17 -3.31
C GLY A 112 -14.86 8.23 -4.40
N PRO A 113 -13.59 8.55 -4.68
CA PRO A 113 -13.24 9.58 -5.66
C PRO A 113 -13.32 9.10 -7.13
N GLU A 114 -13.53 7.82 -7.38
CA GLU A 114 -13.66 7.27 -8.73
C GLU A 114 -15.12 7.32 -9.22
N SER A 115 -15.32 7.02 -10.50
CA SER A 115 -16.60 7.04 -11.18
C SER A 115 -17.70 6.29 -10.41
N ASN A 116 -18.86 6.92 -10.29
CA ASN A 116 -20.02 6.41 -9.55
C ASN A 116 -19.79 6.21 -8.03
N GLY A 117 -18.84 6.93 -7.43
CA GLY A 117 -18.58 6.87 -6.00
C GLY A 117 -17.77 5.64 -5.58
N TYR A 118 -17.20 4.88 -6.52
CA TYR A 118 -16.28 3.80 -6.17
C TYR A 118 -14.96 4.38 -5.66
N ASP A 119 -14.25 3.61 -4.84
CA ASP A 119 -12.89 3.95 -4.48
C ASP A 119 -11.91 3.67 -5.63
N ASN A 120 -10.72 4.24 -5.57
CA ASN A 120 -9.65 3.94 -6.51
C ASN A 120 -9.13 2.51 -6.32
N LEU A 121 -8.60 1.93 -7.41
CA LEU A 121 -7.71 0.78 -7.34
C LEU A 121 -6.26 1.23 -7.10
N ALA A 122 -5.49 0.42 -6.38
CA ALA A 122 -4.08 0.68 -6.10
C ALA A 122 -3.19 0.45 -7.32
N SER A 123 -2.09 1.20 -7.38
CA SER A 123 -1.01 0.97 -8.35
C SER A 123 -0.31 -0.36 -8.09
N ALA A 124 -0.01 -1.11 -9.16
CA ALA A 124 0.71 -2.37 -9.05
C ALA A 124 2.20 -2.23 -8.71
N ILE A 125 2.74 -1.01 -8.69
CA ILE A 125 4.19 -0.75 -8.52
C ILE A 125 4.52 0.19 -7.35
N GLY A 126 3.51 0.55 -6.53
CA GLY A 126 3.70 1.51 -5.43
C GLY A 126 4.51 0.97 -4.25
N ALA A 127 4.49 -0.35 -4.02
CA ALA A 127 5.14 -0.99 -2.87
C ALA A 127 6.06 -2.16 -3.28
N PRO A 128 7.12 -1.93 -4.05
CA PRO A 128 8.06 -2.98 -4.41
C PRO A 128 8.84 -3.45 -3.18
N VAL A 129 8.98 -4.76 -3.03
CA VAL A 129 9.71 -5.41 -1.93
C VAL A 129 10.49 -6.61 -2.44
N THR A 130 11.30 -7.19 -1.57
CA THR A 130 11.81 -8.55 -1.76
C THR A 130 11.43 -9.43 -0.58
N LEU A 131 11.16 -10.70 -0.86
CA LEU A 131 10.98 -11.76 0.13
C LEU A 131 12.12 -12.75 -0.07
N ASN A 132 13.06 -12.79 0.87
CA ASN A 132 14.28 -13.59 0.79
C ASN A 132 15.03 -13.38 -0.55
N GLY A 133 15.11 -12.13 -1.01
CA GLY A 133 15.77 -11.72 -2.25
C GLY A 133 14.93 -11.82 -3.52
N GLN A 134 13.72 -12.39 -3.47
CA GLN A 134 12.82 -12.46 -4.63
C GLN A 134 11.89 -11.26 -4.68
N LYS A 135 11.87 -10.53 -5.80
CA LYS A 135 11.05 -9.34 -5.99
C LYS A 135 9.56 -9.68 -5.94
N ALA A 136 8.79 -8.83 -5.27
CA ALA A 136 7.32 -8.86 -5.22
C ALA A 136 6.77 -7.43 -5.09
N TYR A 137 5.45 -7.30 -5.16
CA TYR A 137 4.76 -6.01 -5.03
C TYR A 137 3.68 -6.12 -3.95
N GLY A 138 3.67 -5.20 -2.99
CA GLY A 138 2.55 -4.97 -2.08
C GLY A 138 1.48 -4.06 -2.70
N VAL A 139 0.43 -3.81 -1.93
CA VAL A 139 -0.69 -2.93 -2.28
C VAL A 139 -0.47 -1.58 -1.59
N PHE A 140 -0.03 -0.58 -2.35
CA PHE A 140 0.13 0.79 -1.85
C PHE A 140 -1.20 1.55 -1.97
N VAL A 141 -1.84 1.80 -0.83
CA VAL A 141 -3.14 2.46 -0.71
C VAL A 141 -2.91 3.94 -0.45
N SER A 142 -3.18 4.78 -1.44
CA SER A 142 -3.24 6.24 -1.29
C SER A 142 -4.66 6.66 -0.85
N PRO A 143 -4.86 7.86 -0.26
CA PRO A 143 -6.19 8.32 0.11
C PRO A 143 -7.20 8.20 -1.04
N GLY A 144 -8.36 7.63 -0.73
CA GLY A 144 -9.44 7.31 -1.65
C GLY A 144 -9.28 5.97 -2.38
N THR A 145 -8.40 5.08 -1.91
CA THR A 145 -8.20 3.73 -2.47
C THR A 145 -8.76 2.70 -1.51
N GLY A 146 -9.53 1.73 -2.00
CA GLY A 146 -10.20 0.76 -1.14
C GLY A 146 -10.51 -0.54 -1.85
N TYR A 147 -10.46 -1.63 -1.10
CA TYR A 147 -10.93 -2.94 -1.57
C TYR A 147 -11.95 -3.52 -0.60
N ARG A 148 -12.92 -4.25 -1.15
CA ARG A 148 -14.03 -4.81 -0.37
C ARG A 148 -14.58 -6.11 -0.94
N ASN A 149 -15.17 -6.91 -0.06
CA ASN A 149 -16.09 -7.99 -0.39
C ASN A 149 -17.27 -7.99 0.62
N ASN A 150 -18.48 -7.64 0.15
CA ASN A 150 -19.68 -7.57 0.98
C ASN A 150 -20.47 -8.89 1.06
N ASP A 151 -20.12 -9.88 0.25
CA ASP A 151 -20.81 -11.18 0.18
C ASP A 151 -19.80 -12.30 0.47
N ALA A 152 -19.00 -12.09 1.52
CA ALA A 152 -17.99 -13.04 1.93
C ALA A 152 -18.63 -14.27 2.59
N ASN A 153 -18.01 -15.42 2.35
CA ASN A 153 -18.48 -16.72 2.78
C ASN A 153 -17.66 -17.23 3.97
N GLY A 154 -18.37 -17.55 5.06
CA GLY A 154 -17.84 -18.22 6.26
C GLY A 154 -17.08 -17.33 7.23
N THR A 155 -16.94 -16.04 6.94
CA THR A 155 -16.44 -15.04 7.89
C THR A 155 -17.32 -14.97 9.13
N ALA A 156 -16.73 -14.67 10.28
CA ALA A 156 -17.45 -14.68 11.55
C ALA A 156 -18.54 -13.61 11.56
N THR A 157 -19.72 -13.96 12.09
CA THR A 157 -20.86 -13.04 12.24
C THR A 157 -21.35 -12.98 13.69
N GLY A 158 -22.08 -11.93 14.04
CA GLY A 158 -22.55 -11.71 15.42
C GLY A 158 -21.38 -11.70 16.40
N ASP A 159 -21.45 -12.59 17.40
CA ASP A 159 -20.43 -12.74 18.45
C ASP A 159 -19.51 -13.95 18.23
N GLU A 160 -19.50 -14.53 17.02
CA GLU A 160 -18.63 -15.66 16.70
C GLU A 160 -17.14 -15.28 16.82
N PRO A 161 -16.28 -16.20 17.27
CA PRO A 161 -14.86 -15.94 17.42
C PRO A 161 -14.13 -15.86 16.07
N GLU A 162 -13.19 -14.93 15.96
CA GLU A 162 -12.28 -14.81 14.82
C GLU A 162 -10.89 -14.32 15.24
N GLY A 163 -9.99 -14.34 14.28
CA GLY A 163 -8.68 -13.72 14.37
C GLY A 163 -8.20 -13.28 13.00
N MET A 164 -7.27 -12.34 12.98
CA MET A 164 -6.74 -11.78 11.76
C MET A 164 -5.33 -11.25 11.98
N TYR A 165 -4.55 -11.23 10.91
CA TYR A 165 -3.30 -10.50 10.88
C TYR A 165 -3.11 -9.79 9.55
N ALA A 166 -2.29 -8.75 9.55
CA ALA A 166 -1.74 -8.13 8.35
C ALA A 166 -0.26 -7.80 8.53
N VAL A 167 0.50 -7.88 7.44
CA VAL A 167 1.84 -7.29 7.32
C VAL A 167 1.71 -5.97 6.58
N LEU A 168 2.10 -4.89 7.24
CA LEU A 168 1.90 -3.50 6.81
C LEU A 168 3.22 -2.73 6.69
N ASP A 169 3.23 -1.62 5.94
CA ASP A 169 4.32 -0.64 6.00
C ASP A 169 4.13 0.29 7.20
N GLY A 170 4.92 0.11 8.25
CA GLY A 170 4.76 0.90 9.46
C GLY A 170 5.14 2.39 9.33
N THR A 171 5.63 2.80 8.17
CA THR A 171 6.02 4.19 7.85
C THR A 171 5.09 4.88 6.86
N HIS A 172 4.11 4.15 6.30
CA HIS A 172 3.10 4.70 5.40
C HIS A 172 1.73 4.62 6.06
N TYR A 173 1.24 5.78 6.50
CA TYR A 173 -0.02 5.95 7.23
C TYR A 173 -0.42 7.44 7.24
N ASN A 174 -1.60 7.77 7.74
CA ASN A 174 -1.98 9.12 8.15
C ASN A 174 -2.91 9.06 9.39
N ASP A 175 -3.61 10.15 9.70
CA ASP A 175 -4.57 10.27 10.80
C ASP A 175 -6.03 10.32 10.35
N ALA A 176 -6.30 10.14 9.06
CA ALA A 176 -7.65 10.10 8.51
C ALA A 176 -8.28 8.71 8.69
N CYS A 177 -9.62 8.65 8.62
CA CYS A 177 -10.35 7.40 8.70
C CYS A 177 -10.54 6.75 7.32
N CYS A 178 -10.39 5.44 7.19
CA CYS A 178 -9.66 4.55 8.12
C CYS A 178 -8.81 3.55 7.31
N PHE A 179 -7.62 3.17 7.80
CA PHE A 179 -6.76 2.21 7.10
C PHE A 179 -6.91 0.86 7.77
N ASP A 180 -7.99 0.16 7.38
CA ASP A 180 -8.38 -1.07 8.06
C ASP A 180 -8.15 -2.32 7.21
N TYR A 181 -8.07 -3.47 7.88
CA TYR A 181 -8.20 -4.79 7.27
C TYR A 181 -8.93 -5.73 8.24
N GLY A 182 -10.10 -6.24 7.83
CA GLY A 182 -10.86 -7.19 8.65
C GLY A 182 -12.36 -7.18 8.38
N ASN A 183 -13.12 -7.55 9.41
CA ASN A 183 -14.57 -7.74 9.39
C ASN A 183 -15.32 -6.41 9.41
N ALA A 184 -16.34 -6.28 8.58
CA ALA A 184 -17.15 -5.06 8.48
C ALA A 184 -18.60 -5.34 8.06
N GLU A 185 -19.37 -4.27 7.92
CA GLU A 185 -20.76 -4.25 7.49
C GLU A 185 -20.93 -4.69 6.03
N VAL A 186 -21.99 -5.44 5.74
CA VAL A 186 -22.30 -5.86 4.36
C VAL A 186 -22.94 -4.73 3.54
N SER A 187 -23.52 -3.73 4.21
CA SER A 187 -24.16 -2.58 3.55
C SER A 187 -23.20 -1.48 3.14
N SER A 188 -21.92 -1.55 3.55
CA SER A 188 -20.95 -0.45 3.39
C SER A 188 -21.34 0.84 4.10
N THR A 189 -22.15 0.74 5.14
CA THR A 189 -22.59 1.88 5.96
C THR A 189 -22.38 1.53 7.42
N ASP A 190 -22.12 2.53 8.26
CA ASP A 190 -22.14 2.37 9.71
C ASP A 190 -23.53 1.86 10.16
N THR A 191 -23.57 0.65 10.72
CA THR A 191 -24.77 0.03 11.32
C THR A 191 -24.70 -0.02 12.85
N GLY A 192 -23.67 0.61 13.43
CA GLY A 192 -23.52 0.88 14.85
C GLY A 192 -22.42 0.08 15.55
N ASN A 193 -22.17 0.45 16.81
CA ASN A 193 -21.20 -0.22 17.69
C ASN A 193 -21.24 -1.76 17.60
N GLY A 194 -20.08 -2.37 17.40
CA GLY A 194 -19.90 -3.82 17.41
C GLY A 194 -20.16 -4.51 16.06
N HIS A 195 -20.47 -3.75 15.00
CA HIS A 195 -20.72 -4.29 13.65
C HIS A 195 -19.44 -4.47 12.80
N MET A 196 -18.30 -3.95 13.27
CA MET A 196 -16.96 -4.24 12.73
C MET A 196 -16.09 -5.01 13.72
N GLU A 197 -15.07 -5.68 13.18
CA GLU A 197 -13.86 -6.08 13.90
C GLU A 197 -12.70 -6.11 12.90
N ALA A 198 -11.96 -5.01 12.81
CA ALA A 198 -10.87 -4.88 11.85
C ALA A 198 -9.58 -4.37 12.49
N ILE A 199 -8.43 -4.75 11.94
CA ILE A 199 -7.14 -4.15 12.29
C ILE A 199 -7.15 -2.72 11.75
N TYR A 200 -6.89 -1.72 12.59
CA TYR A 200 -6.56 -0.36 12.18
C TYR A 200 -5.05 -0.12 12.33
N TYR A 201 -4.45 0.62 11.40
CA TYR A 201 -3.09 1.13 11.56
C TYR A 201 -2.94 2.60 11.11
N GLY A 202 -2.61 3.49 12.05
CA GLY A 202 -2.44 4.91 11.76
C GLY A 202 -2.28 5.79 13.00
N THR A 203 -2.44 7.10 12.81
CA THR A 203 -2.25 8.12 13.86
C THR A 203 -3.53 8.87 14.24
N SER A 204 -4.71 8.37 13.85
CA SER A 204 -5.96 8.98 14.27
C SER A 204 -6.04 9.07 15.79
N LYS A 205 -6.54 10.21 16.28
CA LYS A 205 -6.90 10.44 17.69
C LYS A 205 -8.35 10.88 17.83
N THR A 206 -9.15 10.69 16.77
CA THR A 206 -10.59 11.02 16.80
C THR A 206 -11.31 10.15 17.83
N TRP A 207 -10.86 8.90 17.99
CA TRP A 207 -11.41 7.91 18.93
C TRP A 207 -10.35 7.48 19.95
N GLY A 208 -10.00 6.18 20.00
CA GLY A 208 -8.88 5.70 20.79
C GLY A 208 -7.51 6.02 20.17
N TYR A 209 -6.49 5.98 21.02
CA TYR A 209 -5.09 6.11 20.64
C TYR A 209 -4.17 5.53 21.73
N GLY A 210 -2.95 5.20 21.36
CA GLY A 210 -1.93 4.68 22.27
C GLY A 210 -0.97 5.75 22.80
N SER A 211 0.09 5.29 23.45
CA SER A 211 1.20 6.13 23.90
C SER A 211 2.10 6.60 22.73
N GLY A 212 2.78 7.73 22.92
CA GLY A 212 3.71 8.30 21.93
C GLY A 212 3.00 9.11 20.82
N SER A 213 3.65 9.20 19.66
CA SER A 213 3.16 9.95 18.49
C SER A 213 2.43 9.09 17.45
N GLY A 214 2.31 7.79 17.72
CA GLY A 214 1.87 6.77 16.79
C GLY A 214 2.87 6.51 15.66
N PRO A 215 2.49 5.71 14.66
CA PRO A 215 1.16 5.08 14.53
C PRO A 215 0.97 3.94 15.53
N TRP A 216 -0.28 3.49 15.67
CA TRP A 216 -0.71 2.43 16.58
C TRP A 216 -1.39 1.31 15.81
N VAL A 217 -1.32 0.10 16.35
CA VAL A 217 -2.21 -0.99 15.95
C VAL A 217 -3.42 -0.92 16.86
N MET A 218 -4.60 -0.67 16.30
CA MET A 218 -5.85 -0.64 17.03
C MET A 218 -6.83 -1.64 16.43
N ALA A 219 -7.99 -1.84 17.07
CA ALA A 219 -9.11 -2.52 16.46
C ALA A 219 -10.22 -1.50 16.15
N ASP A 220 -10.68 -1.45 14.91
CA ASP A 220 -11.95 -0.80 14.58
C ASP A 220 -13.10 -1.74 14.95
N LEU A 221 -13.95 -1.31 15.87
CA LEU A 221 -15.14 -2.04 16.31
C LEU A 221 -16.44 -1.33 15.89
N GLU A 222 -16.36 -0.42 14.92
CA GLU A 222 -17.37 0.55 14.49
C GLU A 222 -17.63 1.63 15.56
N ASN A 223 -17.73 2.87 15.08
CA ASN A 223 -17.87 4.11 15.85
C ASN A 223 -16.71 4.38 16.84
N ASN A 224 -15.67 3.54 16.86
CA ASN A 224 -14.51 3.71 17.71
C ASN A 224 -13.33 2.82 17.27
N LEU A 225 -12.14 3.44 17.19
CA LEU A 225 -10.86 2.75 17.09
C LEU A 225 -10.33 2.49 18.50
N PHE A 226 -10.27 1.24 18.94
CA PHE A 226 -9.83 0.89 20.29
C PHE A 226 -8.35 0.49 20.33
N SER A 227 -7.58 1.19 21.17
CA SER A 227 -6.20 0.83 21.58
C SER A 227 -6.17 -0.03 22.86
N GLY A 228 -7.32 -0.34 23.44
CA GLY A 228 -7.48 -1.10 24.67
C GLY A 228 -8.91 -1.04 25.19
N GLN A 229 -9.15 -1.37 26.46
CA GLN A 229 -10.52 -1.49 27.00
C GLN A 229 -11.28 -0.15 27.07
N ALA A 230 -10.57 0.94 27.41
CA ALA A 230 -11.18 2.25 27.56
C ALA A 230 -11.28 2.98 26.22
N GLU A 231 -12.28 3.85 26.08
CA GLU A 231 -12.28 4.84 24.99
C GLU A 231 -11.11 5.81 25.17
N GLY A 232 -10.58 6.34 24.05
CA GLY A 232 -9.49 7.30 24.10
C GLY A 232 -8.13 6.66 24.39
N LEU A 233 -7.38 7.26 25.34
CA LEU A 233 -5.99 6.87 25.60
C LEU A 233 -5.89 5.54 26.36
N ASN A 234 -5.21 4.56 25.75
CA ASN A 234 -4.70 3.38 26.45
C ASN A 234 -3.16 3.38 26.36
N SER A 235 -2.48 3.73 27.44
CA SER A 235 -1.01 3.90 27.44
C SER A 235 -0.21 2.61 27.21
N ALA A 236 -0.84 1.46 27.34
CA ALA A 236 -0.23 0.15 27.09
C ALA A 236 -0.02 -0.14 25.60
N ASP A 237 -0.75 0.54 24.72
CA ASP A 237 -0.58 0.44 23.27
C ASP A 237 0.57 1.36 22.81
N PRO A 238 1.71 0.82 22.37
CA PRO A 238 2.88 1.62 22.03
C PRO A 238 2.80 2.14 20.60
N SER A 239 3.47 3.27 20.34
CA SER A 239 3.81 3.63 18.96
C SER A 239 4.74 2.56 18.38
N ILE A 240 4.38 1.97 17.24
CA ILE A 240 5.28 1.08 16.48
C ILE A 240 5.41 1.61 15.05
N SER A 241 6.62 1.65 14.51
CA SER A 241 6.89 2.24 13.20
C SER A 241 8.00 1.48 12.46
N TYR A 242 8.07 0.17 12.69
CA TYR A 242 8.96 -0.70 11.90
C TYR A 242 8.61 -0.58 10.42
N ARG A 243 9.61 -0.66 9.52
CA ARG A 243 9.31 -0.61 8.08
C ARG A 243 8.35 -1.72 7.64
N PHE A 244 8.39 -2.87 8.30
CA PHE A 244 7.41 -3.94 8.13
C PHE A 244 6.85 -4.30 9.51
N VAL A 245 5.56 -4.06 9.70
CA VAL A 245 4.82 -4.34 10.94
C VAL A 245 3.96 -5.56 10.72
N THR A 246 3.98 -6.51 11.67
CA THR A 246 2.91 -7.49 11.80
C THR A 246 1.91 -6.95 12.81
N ALA A 247 0.67 -6.77 12.39
CA ALA A 247 -0.46 -6.43 13.24
C ALA A 247 -1.40 -7.63 13.34
N ALA A 248 -1.85 -7.97 14.54
CA ALA A 248 -2.79 -9.07 14.78
C ALA A 248 -3.87 -8.66 15.78
N VAL A 249 -5.12 -8.92 15.41
CA VAL A 249 -6.32 -8.70 16.22
C VAL A 249 -7.12 -10.00 16.26
N LYS A 250 -7.74 -10.29 17.39
CA LYS A 250 -8.63 -11.45 17.55
C LYS A 250 -9.70 -11.16 18.60
N GLY A 251 -10.88 -11.71 18.38
CA GLY A 251 -12.06 -11.48 19.20
C GLY A 251 -12.89 -12.74 19.38
N GLU A 252 -13.49 -12.88 20.55
CA GLU A 252 -14.45 -13.92 20.93
C GLU A 252 -15.45 -13.32 21.94
N PRO A 253 -16.47 -14.06 22.40
CA PRO A 253 -17.46 -13.54 23.34
C PRO A 253 -16.82 -12.86 24.56
N ASN A 254 -17.05 -11.56 24.67
CA ASN A 254 -16.51 -10.66 25.70
C ASN A 254 -14.98 -10.74 25.92
N GLN A 255 -14.18 -11.11 24.92
CA GLN A 255 -12.71 -11.18 25.02
C GLN A 255 -12.09 -10.81 23.67
N TRP A 256 -11.05 -9.97 23.67
CA TRP A 256 -10.30 -9.63 22.46
C TRP A 256 -8.85 -9.26 22.79
N ALA A 257 -8.01 -9.16 21.76
CA ALA A 257 -6.60 -8.83 21.92
C ALA A 257 -6.03 -8.02 20.75
N ILE A 258 -5.01 -7.21 21.05
CA ILE A 258 -4.15 -6.54 20.09
C ILE A 258 -2.72 -7.04 20.30
N ARG A 259 -2.09 -7.46 19.20
CA ARG A 259 -0.68 -7.85 19.20
C ARG A 259 0.04 -7.23 18.01
N GLY A 260 1.30 -6.87 18.22
CA GLY A 260 2.13 -6.32 17.15
C GLY A 260 3.59 -6.68 17.27
N GLY A 261 4.32 -6.56 16.18
CA GLY A 261 5.75 -6.83 16.13
C GLY A 261 6.40 -6.40 14.82
N ASN A 262 7.71 -6.55 14.75
CA ASN A 262 8.46 -6.29 13.53
C ASN A 262 8.39 -7.53 12.61
N ALA A 263 7.78 -7.39 11.44
CA ALA A 263 7.65 -8.50 10.49
C ALA A 263 9.00 -8.97 9.93
N ALA A 264 10.06 -8.15 10.02
CA ALA A 264 11.40 -8.51 9.58
C ALA A 264 12.22 -9.25 10.66
N SER A 265 11.84 -9.20 11.94
CA SER A 265 12.56 -9.89 13.02
C SER A 265 11.79 -9.96 14.34
N GLY A 266 12.08 -10.96 15.18
CA GLY A 266 11.56 -11.03 16.55
C GLY A 266 10.13 -11.57 16.67
N SER A 267 9.55 -11.41 17.86
CA SER A 267 8.25 -11.97 18.25
C SER A 267 7.15 -10.91 18.31
N LEU A 268 5.89 -11.36 18.39
CA LEU A 268 4.75 -10.51 18.70
C LEU A 268 4.74 -10.16 20.19
N THR A 269 4.35 -8.92 20.50
CA THR A 269 4.04 -8.43 21.85
C THR A 269 2.54 -8.20 21.95
N SER A 270 1.92 -8.55 23.08
CA SER A 270 0.52 -8.21 23.34
C SER A 270 0.45 -6.81 23.97
N TYR A 271 -0.32 -5.93 23.33
CA TYR A 271 -0.58 -4.56 23.79
C TYR A 271 -1.90 -4.49 24.54
N TYR A 272 -2.85 -5.33 24.14
CA TYR A 272 -4.11 -5.54 24.83
C TYR A 272 -4.49 -7.02 24.82
N SER A 273 -5.07 -7.49 25.93
CA SER A 273 -5.78 -8.76 26.02
C SER A 273 -6.74 -8.70 27.20
N GLY A 274 -8.03 -8.81 26.93
CA GLY A 274 -9.04 -8.69 27.98
C GLY A 274 -10.45 -8.52 27.43
N ALA A 275 -11.34 -8.06 28.31
CA ALA A 275 -12.76 -7.95 28.01
C ALA A 275 -13.08 -6.92 26.91
N ARG A 276 -14.27 -7.00 26.31
CA ARG A 276 -14.73 -5.94 25.39
C ARG A 276 -14.81 -4.59 26.10
N PRO A 277 -14.77 -3.46 25.35
CA PRO A 277 -15.04 -2.14 25.90
C PRO A 277 -16.38 -2.11 26.65
N THR A 278 -16.45 -1.38 27.76
CA THR A 278 -17.65 -1.35 28.63
C THR A 278 -18.77 -0.46 28.09
N VAL A 279 -18.53 0.23 26.97
CA VAL A 279 -19.54 1.06 26.28
C VAL A 279 -20.58 0.15 25.64
N SER A 280 -21.84 0.60 25.63
CA SER A 280 -22.95 -0.19 25.09
C SER A 280 -22.73 -0.52 23.61
N GLY A 281 -23.04 -1.74 23.20
CA GLY A 281 -23.00 -2.19 21.80
C GLY A 281 -21.79 -3.05 21.42
N TYR A 282 -20.73 -3.08 22.24
CA TYR A 282 -19.53 -3.88 21.96
C TYR A 282 -19.52 -5.27 22.60
N ASN A 283 -20.60 -5.65 23.29
CA ASN A 283 -20.78 -6.98 23.88
C ASN A 283 -22.27 -7.35 24.08
N PRO A 284 -22.79 -8.41 23.45
CA PRO A 284 -22.12 -9.19 22.38
C PRO A 284 -21.80 -8.32 21.17
N MET A 285 -20.84 -8.74 20.35
CA MET A 285 -20.61 -8.12 19.03
C MET A 285 -21.74 -8.47 18.06
N SER A 286 -21.80 -7.72 16.95
CA SER A 286 -22.81 -7.82 15.89
C SER A 286 -22.16 -7.85 14.50
N LYS A 287 -20.99 -8.48 14.38
CA LYS A 287 -20.20 -8.53 13.14
C LYS A 287 -21.04 -9.01 11.95
N GLU A 288 -20.86 -8.41 10.78
CA GLU A 288 -21.66 -8.76 9.60
C GLU A 288 -20.95 -9.62 8.58
N GLY A 289 -19.62 -9.75 8.68
CA GLY A 289 -18.84 -10.70 7.91
C GLY A 289 -18.32 -10.19 6.57
N ALA A 290 -18.56 -8.93 6.18
CA ALA A 290 -17.88 -8.36 5.03
C ALA A 290 -16.38 -8.25 5.28
N ILE A 291 -15.59 -8.07 4.22
CA ILE A 291 -14.15 -7.86 4.30
C ILE A 291 -13.80 -6.52 3.67
N ILE A 292 -13.07 -5.68 4.40
CA ILE A 292 -12.55 -4.40 3.92
C ILE A 292 -11.02 -4.39 3.93
N LEU A 293 -10.44 -3.55 3.07
CA LEU A 293 -9.02 -3.22 3.07
C LEU A 293 -8.80 -1.75 2.65
N GLY A 294 -8.14 -0.98 3.51
CA GLY A 294 -7.68 0.38 3.26
C GLY A 294 -8.70 1.49 3.50
N ILE A 295 -9.89 1.13 3.98
CA ILE A 295 -11.05 1.99 4.24
C ILE A 295 -11.72 1.58 5.55
N GLY A 296 -12.63 2.40 6.08
CA GLY A 296 -13.54 2.04 7.17
C GLY A 296 -14.77 1.24 6.70
N GLY A 297 -15.55 0.74 7.65
CA GLY A 297 -16.77 -0.04 7.41
C GLY A 297 -17.84 0.72 6.60
N ASP A 298 -17.94 2.02 6.81
CA ASP A 298 -18.85 2.94 6.12
C ASP A 298 -18.28 3.55 4.81
N ASN A 299 -17.17 2.99 4.32
CA ASN A 299 -16.40 3.51 3.17
C ASN A 299 -15.64 4.82 3.44
N SER A 300 -15.40 5.19 4.71
CA SER A 300 -14.44 6.23 5.06
C SER A 300 -13.05 5.93 4.45
N ASN A 301 -12.65 6.75 3.49
CA ASN A 301 -11.53 6.46 2.58
C ASN A 301 -10.45 7.54 2.58
N GLY A 302 -10.35 8.35 3.64
CA GLY A 302 -9.32 9.37 3.76
C GLY A 302 -7.93 8.81 4.13
N ALA A 303 -7.87 7.56 4.59
CA ALA A 303 -6.65 6.98 5.09
C ALA A 303 -5.67 6.53 3.99
N GLN A 304 -4.43 6.27 4.38
CA GLN A 304 -3.42 5.71 3.50
C GLN A 304 -2.62 4.63 4.22
N GLY A 305 -2.04 3.70 3.47
CA GLY A 305 -1.18 2.66 4.03
C GLY A 305 -0.69 1.66 3.00
N THR A 306 -0.02 0.60 3.44
CA THR A 306 0.42 -0.46 2.53
C THR A 306 0.21 -1.82 3.12
N PHE A 307 -0.45 -2.67 2.36
CA PHE A 307 -0.74 -4.05 2.70
C PHE A 307 0.16 -5.00 1.88
N TYR A 308 0.78 -5.98 2.54
CA TYR A 308 1.63 -6.98 1.88
C TYR A 308 0.99 -8.37 1.85
N GLU A 309 0.44 -8.78 2.99
CA GLU A 309 -0.31 -10.02 3.19
C GLU A 309 -1.17 -9.92 4.45
N GLY A 310 -2.21 -10.72 4.53
CA GLY A 310 -3.08 -10.82 5.69
C GLY A 310 -4.15 -11.89 5.52
N VAL A 311 -4.73 -12.31 6.64
CA VAL A 311 -5.77 -13.35 6.68
C VAL A 311 -6.84 -13.00 7.70
N MET A 312 -8.00 -13.63 7.54
CA MET A 312 -9.04 -13.76 8.58
C MET A 312 -9.27 -15.24 8.85
N THR A 313 -9.53 -15.60 10.11
CA THR A 313 -9.69 -16.98 10.58
C THR A 313 -11.03 -17.20 11.26
N SER A 314 -11.57 -18.41 11.16
CA SER A 314 -12.64 -18.85 12.04
C SER A 314 -12.06 -19.36 13.36
N GLY A 315 -12.63 -18.94 14.50
CA GLY A 315 -12.12 -19.27 15.83
C GLY A 315 -11.10 -18.27 16.37
N TYR A 316 -10.86 -18.31 17.68
CA TYR A 316 -9.92 -17.43 18.39
C TYR A 316 -8.51 -18.04 18.39
N PRO A 317 -7.54 -17.49 17.62
CA PRO A 317 -6.23 -18.11 17.53
C PRO A 317 -5.46 -18.05 18.85
N SER A 318 -4.84 -19.16 19.23
CA SER A 318 -3.94 -19.17 20.39
C SER A 318 -2.71 -18.29 20.14
N ASP A 319 -2.12 -17.76 21.22
CA ASP A 319 -0.89 -16.99 21.11
C ASP A 319 0.27 -17.80 20.50
N ALA A 320 0.30 -19.10 20.76
CA ALA A 320 1.31 -19.99 20.17
C ALA A 320 1.16 -20.12 18.65
N THR A 321 -0.08 -20.14 18.16
CA THR A 321 -0.40 -20.14 16.72
C THR A 321 0.12 -18.87 16.07
N GLU A 322 -0.23 -17.70 16.61
CA GLU A 322 0.21 -16.39 16.09
C GLU A 322 1.73 -16.22 16.18
N ASN A 323 2.37 -16.70 17.25
CA ASN A 323 3.84 -16.70 17.36
C ASN A 323 4.51 -17.53 16.25
N SER A 324 3.89 -18.65 15.87
CA SER A 324 4.38 -19.51 14.79
C SER A 324 4.19 -18.84 13.42
N VAL A 325 3.07 -18.14 13.21
CA VAL A 325 2.82 -17.31 12.02
C VAL A 325 3.84 -16.17 11.94
N GLN A 326 4.09 -15.45 13.03
CA GLN A 326 5.13 -14.41 13.08
C GLN A 326 6.51 -14.97 12.73
N ALA A 327 6.89 -16.13 13.25
CA ALA A 327 8.16 -16.77 12.90
C ALA A 327 8.24 -17.10 11.40
N ASN A 328 7.12 -17.54 10.79
CA ASN A 328 7.03 -17.73 9.35
C ASN A 328 7.19 -16.41 8.56
N ILE A 329 6.55 -15.33 9.00
CA ILE A 329 6.67 -14.00 8.38
C ILE A 329 8.12 -13.51 8.43
N VAL A 330 8.80 -13.64 9.59
CA VAL A 330 10.23 -13.31 9.73
C VAL A 330 11.08 -14.15 8.78
N ALA A 331 10.77 -15.44 8.63
CA ALA A 331 11.46 -16.33 7.70
C ALA A 331 11.23 -15.96 6.22
N ALA A 332 10.15 -15.25 5.90
CA ALA A 332 9.90 -14.70 4.56
C ALA A 332 10.88 -13.57 4.19
N LYS A 333 11.49 -12.92 5.21
CA LYS A 333 12.51 -11.88 5.08
C LYS A 333 12.10 -10.75 4.14
N TYR A 334 11.02 -10.06 4.50
CA TYR A 334 10.65 -8.81 3.85
C TYR A 334 11.80 -7.80 3.91
N ALA A 335 12.13 -7.23 2.76
CA ALA A 335 13.09 -6.14 2.64
C ALA A 335 12.64 -5.15 1.56
N THR A 336 12.97 -3.87 1.76
CA THR A 336 12.74 -2.82 0.77
C THR A 336 13.59 -3.06 -0.48
N THR A 337 13.09 -2.65 -1.64
CA THR A 337 13.87 -2.63 -2.88
C THR A 337 13.65 -1.31 -3.62
N SER A 338 14.32 -1.13 -4.76
CA SER A 338 14.30 0.13 -5.51
C SER A 338 12.89 0.53 -5.91
N LEU A 339 12.51 1.77 -5.57
CA LEU A 339 11.29 2.44 -6.05
C LEU A 339 11.48 3.11 -7.42
N THR A 340 12.74 3.29 -7.82
CA THR A 340 13.15 3.96 -9.05
C THR A 340 13.67 2.98 -10.10
N SER A 341 13.62 3.36 -11.36
CA SER A 341 14.23 2.65 -12.48
C SER A 341 14.73 3.62 -13.56
N GLY A 342 15.35 3.10 -14.62
CA GLY A 342 15.87 3.94 -15.71
C GLY A 342 17.14 4.70 -15.31
N SER A 343 17.36 5.86 -15.93
CA SER A 343 18.55 6.68 -15.69
C SER A 343 18.55 7.24 -14.26
N ALA A 344 19.63 6.99 -13.53
CA ALA A 344 19.79 7.51 -12.17
C ALA A 344 19.88 9.05 -12.17
N LEU A 345 19.17 9.68 -11.23
CA LEU A 345 19.38 11.09 -10.88
C LEU A 345 20.40 11.20 -9.75
N THR A 346 21.12 12.31 -9.72
CA THR A 346 22.14 12.58 -8.68
C THR A 346 21.69 13.74 -7.82
N ALA A 347 21.61 13.54 -6.50
CA ALA A 347 21.31 14.63 -5.57
C ALA A 347 22.39 15.73 -5.66
N GLY A 348 21.96 16.99 -5.60
CA GLY A 348 22.79 18.18 -5.81
C GLY A 348 22.99 18.57 -7.29
N SER A 349 22.55 17.77 -8.25
CA SER A 349 22.59 18.15 -9.66
C SER A 349 21.47 19.15 -10.00
N SER A 350 21.76 20.10 -10.88
CA SER A 350 20.75 20.94 -11.52
C SER A 350 20.34 20.34 -12.86
N ILE A 351 19.03 20.13 -13.06
CA ILE A 351 18.46 19.52 -14.26
C ILE A 351 17.41 20.41 -14.92
N SER A 352 17.15 20.17 -16.19
CA SER A 352 15.95 20.64 -16.89
C SER A 352 15.19 19.46 -17.48
N LEU A 353 13.85 19.57 -17.47
CA LEU A 353 12.93 18.51 -17.89
C LEU A 353 12.25 18.92 -19.20
N ARG A 354 12.72 18.40 -20.34
CA ARG A 354 12.16 18.72 -21.66
C ARG A 354 10.98 17.82 -22.00
N VAL A 355 9.91 18.40 -22.52
CA VAL A 355 8.75 17.67 -23.05
C VAL A 355 9.16 16.80 -24.23
N THR A 356 8.62 15.58 -24.31
CA THR A 356 8.87 14.66 -25.44
C THR A 356 7.66 14.53 -26.39
N THR A 357 6.48 14.99 -26.00
CA THR A 357 5.28 15.00 -26.86
C THR A 357 5.50 15.75 -28.16
N THR A 358 5.18 15.10 -29.29
CA THR A 358 5.25 15.67 -30.63
C THR A 358 4.49 17.00 -30.72
N GLY A 359 5.12 18.03 -31.29
CA GLY A 359 4.57 19.39 -31.37
C GLY A 359 4.92 20.30 -30.18
N TYR A 360 5.44 19.73 -29.09
CA TYR A 360 5.78 20.46 -27.85
C TYR A 360 7.25 20.29 -27.42
N THR A 361 8.09 19.68 -28.26
CA THR A 361 9.46 19.27 -27.91
C THR A 361 10.47 20.40 -27.67
N THR A 362 10.07 21.66 -27.86
CA THR A 362 10.85 22.86 -27.50
C THR A 362 10.51 23.39 -26.11
N ARG A 363 9.60 22.73 -25.39
CA ARG A 363 9.12 23.15 -24.08
C ARG A 363 9.80 22.39 -22.96
N TYR A 364 9.97 23.06 -21.82
CA TYR A 364 10.55 22.53 -20.60
C TYR A 364 9.61 22.76 -19.42
N LEU A 365 9.63 21.86 -18.44
CA LEU A 365 8.97 22.08 -17.14
C LEU A 365 9.63 23.29 -16.48
N ALA A 366 8.81 24.30 -16.21
CA ALA A 366 9.18 25.55 -15.58
C ALA A 366 8.07 25.95 -14.59
N HIS A 367 8.14 27.14 -14.01
CA HIS A 367 7.02 27.70 -13.26
C HIS A 367 6.80 29.17 -13.58
N ASN A 368 5.57 29.64 -13.39
CA ASN A 368 5.22 31.05 -13.31
C ASN A 368 4.58 31.31 -11.96
N THR A 369 5.23 32.13 -11.13
CA THR A 369 4.89 32.27 -9.71
C THR A 369 4.83 30.89 -9.03
N THR A 370 3.65 30.43 -8.65
CA THR A 370 3.40 29.15 -7.96
C THR A 370 3.03 28.01 -8.89
N ASN A 371 2.60 28.27 -10.13
CA ASN A 371 2.08 27.21 -10.98
C ASN A 371 3.23 26.59 -11.77
N VAL A 372 3.33 25.25 -11.75
CA VAL A 372 4.28 24.54 -12.59
C VAL A 372 3.63 24.36 -13.97
N ILE A 373 4.36 24.77 -15.00
CA ILE A 373 3.89 24.80 -16.39
C ILE A 373 4.97 24.25 -17.32
N THR A 374 4.67 24.16 -18.60
CA THR A 374 5.68 24.01 -19.64
C THR A 374 5.85 25.32 -20.39
N SER A 375 7.09 25.72 -20.69
CA SER A 375 7.43 26.95 -21.42
C SER A 375 8.50 26.68 -22.46
N VAL A 376 8.52 27.46 -23.55
CA VAL A 376 9.62 27.41 -24.53
C VAL A 376 10.86 28.06 -23.91
N VAL A 377 11.92 27.28 -23.74
CA VAL A 377 13.17 27.73 -23.12
C VAL A 377 14.35 27.37 -24.01
N SER A 378 15.27 28.31 -24.19
CA SER A 378 16.52 28.14 -24.92
C SER A 378 17.64 28.91 -24.24
N SER A 379 18.86 28.78 -24.75
CA SER A 379 20.01 29.58 -24.30
C SER A 379 19.84 31.10 -24.53
N SER A 380 18.88 31.53 -25.35
CA SER A 380 18.55 32.94 -25.58
C SER A 380 17.39 33.45 -24.73
N SER A 381 16.74 32.58 -23.93
CA SER A 381 15.73 32.99 -22.95
C SER A 381 16.35 33.87 -21.85
N SER A 382 15.53 34.64 -21.14
CA SER A 382 16.01 35.44 -20.00
C SER A 382 16.64 34.56 -18.91
N SER A 383 17.60 35.10 -18.16
CA SER A 383 18.21 34.40 -17.04
C SER A 383 17.17 33.96 -15.99
N THR A 384 16.12 34.77 -15.77
CA THR A 384 14.98 34.40 -14.93
C THR A 384 14.30 33.14 -15.43
N LEU A 385 13.90 33.07 -16.71
CA LEU A 385 13.21 31.90 -17.26
C LEU A 385 14.11 30.66 -17.28
N GLN A 386 15.41 30.83 -17.54
CA GLN A 386 16.39 29.75 -17.46
C GLN A 386 16.46 29.16 -16.03
N LYS A 387 16.43 29.99 -14.99
CA LYS A 387 16.39 29.53 -13.60
C LYS A 387 15.05 28.88 -13.24
N GLN A 388 13.92 29.47 -13.67
CA GLN A 388 12.57 28.90 -13.46
C GLN A 388 12.38 27.53 -14.14
N ALA A 389 13.18 27.21 -15.16
CA ALA A 389 13.18 25.92 -15.85
C ALA A 389 14.32 24.99 -15.39
N SER A 390 15.01 25.34 -14.31
CA SER A 390 16.10 24.55 -13.73
C SER A 390 15.73 24.12 -12.31
N TRP A 391 16.00 22.85 -12.02
CA TRP A 391 15.58 22.20 -10.78
C TRP A 391 16.78 21.52 -10.13
N THR A 392 17.07 21.86 -8.88
CA THR A 392 18.04 21.14 -8.06
C THR A 392 17.39 19.84 -7.58
N VAL A 393 17.96 18.71 -7.94
CA VAL A 393 17.53 17.39 -7.46
C VAL A 393 18.03 17.20 -6.04
N VAL A 394 17.16 16.89 -5.10
CA VAL A 394 17.54 16.52 -3.73
C VAL A 394 16.99 15.14 -3.37
N ALA A 395 17.50 14.54 -2.30
CA ALA A 395 16.92 13.30 -1.76
C ALA A 395 15.44 13.52 -1.43
N GLY A 396 14.59 12.54 -1.75
CA GLY A 396 13.15 12.65 -1.57
C GLY A 396 12.78 12.97 -0.12
N LEU A 397 11.97 14.01 0.06
CA LEU A 397 11.64 14.57 1.37
C LEU A 397 10.89 13.59 2.28
N ALA A 398 10.07 12.69 1.72
CA ALA A 398 9.38 11.62 2.44
C ALA A 398 10.04 10.25 2.26
N ASN A 399 10.83 10.05 1.19
CA ASN A 399 11.48 8.78 0.91
C ASN A 399 12.85 8.98 0.24
N SER A 400 13.92 8.59 0.94
CA SER A 400 15.30 8.73 0.46
C SER A 400 15.67 7.87 -0.75
N GLY A 401 14.86 6.86 -1.09
CA GLY A 401 14.99 6.08 -2.32
C GLY A 401 14.38 6.77 -3.55
N CYS A 402 13.77 7.94 -3.37
CA CYS A 402 13.17 8.78 -4.40
C CYS A 402 13.77 10.20 -4.33
N PHE A 403 13.20 11.16 -5.06
CA PHE A 403 13.74 12.52 -5.17
C PHE A 403 12.68 13.59 -4.96
N SER A 404 13.14 14.80 -4.64
CA SER A 404 12.36 16.03 -4.67
C SER A 404 13.08 17.06 -5.56
N PHE A 405 12.32 17.98 -6.14
CA PHE A 405 12.84 18.94 -7.12
C PHE A 405 12.71 20.37 -6.58
N GLU A 406 13.82 20.96 -6.16
CA GLU A 406 13.89 22.32 -5.62
C GLU A 406 14.09 23.33 -6.75
N SER A 407 13.39 24.47 -6.71
CA SER A 407 13.55 25.56 -7.69
C SER A 407 14.93 26.23 -7.55
N VAL A 408 15.58 26.50 -8.68
CA VAL A 408 16.87 27.21 -8.70
C VAL A 408 16.71 28.72 -8.43
N ASP A 409 15.66 29.38 -8.91
CA ASP A 409 15.40 30.80 -8.61
C ASP A 409 14.77 31.05 -7.25
N THR A 410 14.10 30.04 -6.67
CA THR A 410 13.44 30.13 -5.37
C THR A 410 13.86 28.99 -4.43
N PRO A 411 15.10 29.02 -3.89
CA PRO A 411 15.57 28.01 -2.95
C PRO A 411 14.67 27.87 -1.71
N GLY A 412 14.58 26.66 -1.17
CA GLY A 412 13.64 26.28 -0.11
C GLY A 412 12.23 25.96 -0.62
N SER A 413 11.96 26.14 -1.92
CA SER A 413 10.70 25.80 -2.56
C SER A 413 10.84 24.63 -3.52
N TYR A 414 9.87 23.72 -3.49
CA TYR A 414 9.89 22.45 -4.21
C TYR A 414 8.67 22.32 -5.11
N ILE A 415 8.81 21.55 -6.17
CA ILE A 415 7.64 21.00 -6.85
C ILE A 415 6.93 20.06 -5.87
N ARG A 416 5.64 20.31 -5.64
CA ARG A 416 4.72 19.45 -4.89
C ARG A 416 3.39 19.38 -5.61
N HIS A 417 2.63 18.32 -5.42
CA HIS A 417 1.24 18.31 -5.89
C HIS A 417 0.28 18.87 -4.84
N TYR A 418 -0.81 19.48 -5.30
CA TYR A 418 -1.95 19.87 -4.47
C TYR A 418 -3.20 19.83 -5.33
N ASN A 419 -4.25 19.12 -4.90
CA ASN A 419 -5.39 18.77 -5.76
C ASN A 419 -4.94 18.20 -7.11
N PHE A 420 -3.86 17.41 -7.09
CA PHE A 420 -3.19 16.83 -8.26
C PHE A 420 -2.58 17.82 -9.27
N GLU A 421 -2.61 19.13 -9.04
CA GLU A 421 -1.83 20.12 -9.81
C GLU A 421 -0.41 20.23 -9.26
N LEU A 422 0.60 20.36 -10.13
CA LEU A 422 1.97 20.61 -9.71
C LEU A 422 2.16 22.10 -9.40
N LEU A 423 2.56 22.39 -8.17
CA LEU A 423 2.82 23.73 -7.69
C LEU A 423 4.26 23.86 -7.19
N LEU A 424 4.80 25.06 -7.25
CA LEU A 424 6.00 25.47 -6.54
C LEU A 424 5.59 26.06 -5.20
N ALA A 425 6.06 25.48 -4.10
CA ALA A 425 5.78 25.97 -2.76
C ALA A 425 6.98 25.80 -1.83
N ALA A 426 7.14 26.74 -0.89
CA ALA A 426 8.13 26.62 0.18
C ALA A 426 7.80 25.44 1.08
N SER A 427 8.80 24.68 1.50
CA SER A 427 8.58 23.59 2.45
C SER A 427 8.19 24.14 3.82
N ASP A 428 7.08 23.64 4.36
CA ASP A 428 6.62 23.93 5.73
C ASP A 428 7.13 22.88 6.76
N GLY A 429 7.91 21.90 6.30
CA GLY A 429 8.45 20.81 7.11
C GLY A 429 7.44 19.73 7.53
N THR A 430 6.17 19.88 7.17
CA THR A 430 5.10 18.93 7.53
C THR A 430 5.26 17.59 6.82
N LYS A 431 4.69 16.52 7.39
CA LYS A 431 4.63 15.22 6.73
C LYS A 431 3.93 15.33 5.37
N GLN A 432 2.76 15.97 5.32
CA GLN A 432 1.98 16.16 4.09
C GLN A 432 2.81 16.79 2.96
N PHE A 433 3.51 17.91 3.24
CA PHE A 433 4.33 18.56 2.22
C PHE A 433 5.43 17.63 1.70
N LYS A 434 6.12 16.92 2.60
CA LYS A 434 7.18 16.00 2.22
C LYS A 434 6.67 14.89 1.30
N GLU A 435 5.49 14.35 1.61
CA GLU A 435 4.83 13.31 0.81
C GLU A 435 4.41 13.86 -0.56
N ASP A 436 3.79 15.04 -0.60
CA ASP A 436 3.35 15.70 -1.85
C ASP A 436 4.50 16.12 -2.76
N ALA A 437 5.69 16.32 -2.19
CA ALA A 437 6.90 16.76 -2.89
C ALA A 437 7.88 15.63 -3.23
N THR A 438 7.51 14.37 -2.98
CA THR A 438 8.39 13.22 -3.25
C THR A 438 7.95 12.45 -4.49
N PHE A 439 8.88 12.23 -5.41
CA PHE A 439 8.64 11.58 -6.68
C PHE A 439 9.72 10.55 -7.01
N CYS A 440 9.33 9.45 -7.62
CA CYS A 440 10.19 8.32 -7.94
C CYS A 440 10.36 8.21 -9.47
N PRO A 441 11.53 8.60 -10.02
CA PRO A 441 11.84 8.45 -11.43
C PRO A 441 11.87 6.99 -11.89
N GLU A 442 11.38 6.75 -13.09
CA GLU A 442 11.39 5.45 -13.75
C GLU A 442 11.71 5.59 -15.24
N SER A 443 12.03 4.46 -15.88
CA SER A 443 12.13 4.40 -17.35
C SER A 443 10.88 4.98 -18.00
N GLY A 444 11.05 5.91 -18.94
CA GLY A 444 9.91 6.62 -19.53
C GLY A 444 8.94 5.68 -20.26
N LEU A 445 7.63 5.94 -20.07
CA LEU A 445 6.57 5.08 -20.63
C LEU A 445 6.50 5.10 -22.16
N SER A 446 7.14 6.07 -22.83
CA SER A 446 7.32 6.07 -24.29
C SER A 446 8.52 5.21 -24.76
N GLY A 447 9.19 4.47 -23.87
CA GLY A 447 10.36 3.65 -24.19
C GLY A 447 11.68 4.42 -24.26
N SER A 448 11.68 5.71 -23.93
CA SER A 448 12.87 6.56 -23.80
C SER A 448 12.62 7.63 -22.74
N GLY A 449 13.67 8.34 -22.32
CA GLY A 449 13.54 9.38 -21.29
C GLY A 449 13.14 8.83 -19.93
N THR A 450 12.48 9.67 -19.13
CA THR A 450 12.12 9.41 -17.73
C THR A 450 10.67 9.78 -17.49
N SER A 451 9.94 8.91 -16.82
CA SER A 451 8.64 9.23 -16.22
C SER A 451 8.84 9.43 -14.72
N ILE A 452 8.16 10.40 -14.13
CA ILE A 452 8.36 10.80 -12.74
C ILE A 452 7.06 10.51 -11.98
N ARG A 453 7.03 9.39 -11.26
CA ARG A 453 5.84 8.92 -10.53
C ARG A 453 5.71 9.63 -9.18
N SER A 454 4.50 9.99 -8.78
CA SER A 454 4.25 10.42 -7.40
C SER A 454 4.51 9.28 -6.42
N TRP A 455 5.17 9.57 -5.30
CA TRP A 455 5.38 8.58 -4.26
C TRP A 455 4.08 8.30 -3.49
N ASN A 456 3.37 9.34 -3.04
CA ASN A 456 2.14 9.18 -2.24
C ASN A 456 0.90 8.86 -3.06
N TYR A 457 0.93 9.04 -4.39
CA TYR A 457 -0.12 8.59 -5.31
C TYR A 457 0.51 7.83 -6.50
N PRO A 458 0.92 6.55 -6.32
CA PRO A 458 1.70 5.82 -7.33
C PRO A 458 0.90 5.43 -8.58
N THR A 459 -0.37 5.82 -8.68
CA THR A 459 -1.19 5.80 -9.89
C THR A 459 -1.06 7.08 -10.72
N ARG A 460 -0.22 8.04 -10.29
CA ARG A 460 -0.10 9.37 -10.89
C ARG A 460 1.36 9.73 -11.20
N TRP A 461 1.58 10.45 -12.30
CA TRP A 461 2.90 10.86 -12.80
C TRP A 461 2.92 12.33 -13.19
N PHE A 462 4.09 12.98 -13.12
CA PHE A 462 4.32 14.29 -13.73
C PHE A 462 3.83 14.26 -15.17
N ARG A 463 2.78 15.03 -15.43
CA ARG A 463 2.14 15.14 -16.73
C ARG A 463 2.00 16.60 -17.10
N HIS A 464 2.30 16.95 -18.35
CA HIS A 464 1.78 18.19 -18.91
C HIS A 464 0.41 17.95 -19.57
N TYR A 465 -0.56 18.83 -19.27
CA TYR A 465 -1.86 18.85 -19.93
C TYR A 465 -2.24 20.29 -20.20
N SER A 466 -2.49 20.64 -21.48
CA SER A 466 -2.70 22.03 -21.90
C SER A 466 -1.60 23.00 -21.41
N ASN A 467 -0.35 22.51 -21.39
CA ASN A 467 0.85 23.20 -20.90
C ASN A 467 0.93 23.46 -19.38
N VAL A 468 -0.01 22.97 -18.58
CA VAL A 468 0.05 23.01 -17.11
C VAL A 468 0.56 21.67 -16.57
N GLY A 469 1.31 21.68 -15.47
CA GLY A 469 1.83 20.49 -14.81
C GLY A 469 0.83 19.89 -13.81
N TYR A 470 0.63 18.57 -13.87
CA TYR A 470 -0.19 17.78 -12.96
C TYR A 470 0.55 16.53 -12.50
N ILE A 471 0.06 15.89 -11.44
CA ILE A 471 0.21 14.44 -11.28
C ILE A 471 -1.05 13.75 -11.82
N ALA A 472 -0.93 13.11 -12.98
CA ALA A 472 -2.08 12.53 -13.67
C ALA A 472 -2.02 11.01 -13.74
N SER A 473 -3.18 10.36 -13.68
CA SER A 473 -3.35 8.92 -13.93
C SER A 473 -3.67 8.63 -15.40
N ASN A 474 -3.49 7.38 -15.82
CA ASN A 474 -3.76 6.93 -17.18
C ASN A 474 -5.23 6.54 -17.37
N GLY A 475 -6.09 7.55 -17.49
CA GLY A 475 -7.53 7.44 -17.28
C GLY A 475 -7.87 7.80 -15.84
N GLY A 476 -8.99 8.49 -15.65
CA GLY A 476 -9.49 8.92 -14.35
C GLY A 476 -10.61 9.96 -14.51
N VAL A 477 -11.13 10.42 -13.37
CA VAL A 477 -12.26 11.37 -13.30
C VAL A 477 -11.89 12.80 -13.69
N HIS A 478 -10.60 13.17 -13.66
CA HIS A 478 -10.17 14.51 -14.03
C HIS A 478 -9.86 14.62 -15.52
N THR A 479 -10.09 15.80 -16.09
CA THR A 479 -9.84 16.05 -17.52
C THR A 479 -8.36 15.83 -17.91
N PHE A 480 -7.43 16.16 -17.01
CA PHE A 480 -5.99 15.94 -17.19
C PHE A 480 -5.56 14.47 -17.06
N ASP A 481 -6.43 13.57 -16.58
CA ASP A 481 -6.19 12.12 -16.54
C ASP A 481 -6.51 11.46 -17.90
N SER A 482 -6.76 12.22 -18.98
CA SER A 482 -7.08 11.68 -20.30
C SER A 482 -6.06 10.64 -20.79
N LYS A 483 -6.51 9.47 -21.24
CA LYS A 483 -5.62 8.46 -21.85
C LYS A 483 -4.93 8.96 -23.13
N THR A 484 -5.52 9.93 -23.82
CA THR A 484 -4.95 10.52 -25.03
C THR A 484 -3.58 11.11 -24.73
N SER A 485 -2.56 10.70 -25.49
CA SER A 485 -1.17 11.16 -25.35
C SER A 485 -0.50 10.83 -24.00
N PHE A 486 -1.13 10.07 -23.10
CA PHE A 486 -0.67 9.88 -21.72
C PHE A 486 0.83 9.55 -21.63
N ASN A 487 1.28 8.47 -22.29
CA ASN A 487 2.68 8.05 -22.21
C ASN A 487 3.67 9.13 -22.65
N ALA A 488 3.36 9.89 -23.71
CA ALA A 488 4.22 10.95 -24.21
C ALA A 488 4.23 12.15 -23.25
N ASP A 489 3.06 12.48 -22.69
CA ASP A 489 2.89 13.63 -21.80
C ASP A 489 3.52 13.44 -20.42
N VAL A 490 3.74 12.18 -20.02
CA VAL A 490 4.45 11.82 -18.78
C VAL A 490 5.91 11.43 -19.00
N THR A 491 6.41 11.52 -20.23
CA THR A 491 7.81 11.21 -20.55
C THR A 491 8.60 12.50 -20.77
N TRP A 492 9.69 12.62 -20.02
CA TRP A 492 10.58 13.79 -19.99
C TRP A 492 11.98 13.41 -20.43
N SER A 493 12.61 14.27 -21.24
CA SER A 493 14.04 14.17 -21.55
C SER A 493 14.81 15.04 -20.57
N ILE A 494 15.64 14.42 -19.75
CA ILE A 494 16.44 15.11 -18.72
C ILE A 494 17.76 15.58 -19.33
N SER A 495 18.11 16.84 -19.08
CA SER A 495 19.41 17.43 -19.41
C SER A 495 19.98 18.20 -18.22
N SER A 496 21.22 18.69 -18.35
CA SER A 496 21.74 19.71 -17.43
C SER A 496 20.78 20.90 -17.39
N GLY A 497 20.61 21.48 -16.20
CA GLY A 497 19.85 22.70 -16.01
C GLY A 497 20.38 23.85 -16.87
N PHE A 498 19.50 24.74 -17.31
CA PHE A 498 19.91 26.01 -17.93
C PHE A 498 20.65 26.94 -16.95
N ALA A 499 20.39 26.77 -15.65
CA ALA A 499 21.08 27.45 -14.57
C ALA A 499 21.36 26.48 -13.40
N SER A 500 22.27 26.85 -12.51
CA SER A 500 22.50 26.20 -11.23
C SER A 500 22.31 27.20 -10.09
N ALA A 501 22.00 26.70 -8.89
CA ALA A 501 21.88 27.51 -7.67
C ALA A 501 23.21 28.18 -7.28
#